data_AF-A0A0C2WZR3-F1
#
_entry.id   AF-A0A0C2WZR3-F1
#
_cell.length_a   1.000
_cell.length_b   1.000
_cell.length_c   1.000
_cell.angle_alpha   90.00
_cell.angle_beta   90.00
_cell.angle_gamma   90.00
#
_symmetry.space_group_name_H-M   'P 1'
#
loop_
_entity.id
_entity.type
_entity.pdbx_description
1 polymer ?
#
loop_
_entity_poly.entity_id
_entity_poly.type
_entity_poly.pdbx_seq_one_letter_code
_entity_poly.pdbx_strand_id
1 'polypeptide(L)'
;MVTHLVGSTGSRQKIFPITGMGGCGKTQLVSYFLQEHPDLYAQTVYVDASSSSSIKSDFQTWARTLGGGHERDAWEDALRALNDVRQGEQWVLVLDNADDPTLDLIPFLPKTVHVTVLITSRNRNLGNLSTTYHLELGEMDVDEAMAVLVQAARRQLPLPGQEMRDAQDLLKELGCLAVALVQAGTYCFQFSSTVGGILRPYTFSQYLSLFSLHRAELMKKEGPTSLDSYQRGVYTTLDLSYKALPQESRKFLHLISSFHHTDIPLAAFAEATRNDFKDPDYHLPRPDNHKAIISKLKRILCTDTGWNELQVQGLIHNLRSFSLVTASSIDDRLFLQIHPLIQAWSRDMDSVSSQLYQTMA
;
A
#
# COMPACT_ATOMS: atom_id res chain seq x y z
N MET A 1 -4.22 -16.49 -5.29
CA MET A 1 -3.63 -16.62 -6.64
C MET A 1 -3.88 -18.00 -7.25
N VAL A 2 -3.52 -19.10 -6.57
CA VAL A 2 -3.70 -20.49 -7.04
C VAL A 2 -5.09 -20.76 -7.63
N THR A 3 -6.16 -20.48 -6.87
CA THR A 3 -7.55 -20.73 -7.31
C THR A 3 -7.90 -20.07 -8.65
N HIS A 4 -7.39 -18.86 -8.91
CA HIS A 4 -7.77 -18.07 -10.08
C HIS A 4 -6.81 -18.21 -11.26
N LEU A 5 -5.54 -18.52 -11.00
CA LEU A 5 -4.50 -18.61 -12.04
C LEU A 5 -4.23 -20.06 -12.47
N VAL A 6 -4.18 -20.99 -11.52
CA VAL A 6 -3.92 -22.42 -11.77
C VAL A 6 -5.22 -23.17 -12.04
N GLY A 7 -6.21 -22.96 -11.18
CA GLY A 7 -7.47 -23.72 -11.24
C GLY A 7 -8.44 -23.30 -12.34
N SER A 8 -8.26 -22.13 -12.96
CA SER A 8 -9.18 -21.64 -13.99
C SER A 8 -8.75 -22.07 -15.39
N THR A 9 -9.63 -22.78 -16.10
CA THR A 9 -9.45 -23.24 -17.49
C THR A 9 -10.18 -22.36 -18.50
N GLY A 10 -10.41 -21.10 -18.17
CA GLY A 10 -11.21 -20.17 -18.98
C GLY A 10 -10.59 -19.84 -20.34
N SER A 11 -11.43 -19.61 -21.35
CA SER A 11 -11.05 -19.22 -22.71
C SER A 11 -10.77 -17.72 -22.89
N ARG A 12 -10.53 -16.98 -21.80
CA ARG A 12 -10.26 -15.54 -21.81
C ARG A 12 -8.87 -15.29 -21.23
N GLN A 13 -8.23 -14.23 -21.69
CA GLN A 13 -6.96 -13.78 -21.13
C GLN A 13 -7.11 -13.53 -19.63
N LYS A 14 -6.14 -14.00 -18.85
CA LYS A 14 -6.10 -13.81 -17.39
C LYS A 14 -5.34 -12.52 -17.08
N ILE A 15 -6.04 -11.53 -16.54
CA ILE A 15 -5.46 -10.32 -15.97
C ILE A 15 -5.79 -10.33 -14.49
N PHE A 16 -4.75 -10.34 -13.65
CA PHE A 16 -4.85 -10.47 -12.20
C PHE A 16 -4.12 -9.30 -11.52
N PRO A 17 -4.84 -8.19 -11.24
CA PRO A 17 -4.31 -7.09 -10.48
C PRO A 17 -4.18 -7.44 -8.99
N ILE A 18 -3.04 -7.08 -8.40
CA ILE A 18 -2.74 -7.14 -6.98
C ILE A 18 -2.49 -5.70 -6.54
N THR A 19 -3.44 -5.14 -5.80
CA THR A 19 -3.33 -3.75 -5.33
C THR A 19 -3.23 -3.67 -3.82
N GLY A 20 -2.61 -2.62 -3.29
CA GLY A 20 -2.52 -2.42 -1.84
C GLY A 20 -1.46 -1.40 -1.48
N MET A 21 -1.41 -1.02 -0.21
CA MET A 21 -0.48 -0.02 0.30
C MET A 21 0.99 -0.37 0.00
N GLY A 22 1.88 0.63 -0.06
CA GLY A 22 3.32 0.39 -0.07
C GLY A 22 3.75 -0.47 1.12
N GLY A 23 4.55 -1.50 0.88
CA GLY A 23 5.08 -2.36 1.95
C GLY A 23 4.24 -3.57 2.37
N CYS A 24 3.08 -3.83 1.75
CA CYS A 24 2.27 -5.03 2.04
C CYS A 24 2.75 -6.32 1.36
N GLY A 25 3.83 -6.29 0.55
CA GLY A 25 4.45 -7.49 -0.02
C GLY A 25 3.89 -7.97 -1.37
N LYS A 26 3.28 -7.10 -2.17
CA LYS A 26 2.70 -7.47 -3.48
C LYS A 26 3.71 -8.10 -4.43
N THR A 27 4.88 -7.47 -4.57
CA THR A 27 5.97 -7.93 -5.45
C THR A 27 6.53 -9.27 -4.95
N GLN A 28 6.71 -9.41 -3.62
CA GLN A 28 7.13 -10.64 -2.97
C GLN A 28 6.11 -11.77 -3.17
N LEU A 29 4.81 -11.47 -3.10
CA LEU A 29 3.73 -12.44 -3.34
C LEU A 29 3.78 -12.99 -4.77
N VAL A 30 3.98 -12.13 -5.77
CA VAL A 30 4.15 -12.55 -7.17
C VAL A 30 5.40 -13.41 -7.33
N SER A 31 6.54 -12.97 -6.79
CA SER A 31 7.80 -13.69 -6.86
C SER A 31 7.68 -15.09 -6.23
N TYR A 32 7.10 -15.18 -5.03
CA TYR A 32 6.88 -16.45 -4.34
C TYR A 32 5.93 -17.36 -5.12
N PHE A 33 4.84 -16.83 -5.67
CA PHE A 33 3.91 -17.62 -6.49
C PHE A 33 4.60 -18.26 -7.71
N LEU A 34 5.45 -17.51 -8.41
CA LEU A 34 6.20 -18.02 -9.57
C LEU A 34 7.26 -19.05 -9.17
N GLN A 35 7.91 -18.88 -8.01
CA GLN A 35 8.87 -19.86 -7.48
C GLN A 35 8.20 -21.18 -7.08
N GLU A 36 7.01 -21.14 -6.50
CA GLU A 36 6.25 -22.33 -6.09
C GLU A 36 5.61 -23.06 -7.28
N HIS A 37 5.48 -22.39 -8.44
CA HIS A 37 4.86 -22.95 -9.64
C HIS A 37 5.77 -22.80 -10.86
N PRO A 38 7.00 -23.37 -10.83
CA PRO A 38 8.01 -23.13 -11.86
C PRO A 38 7.60 -23.66 -13.23
N ASP A 39 6.77 -24.70 -13.28
CA ASP A 39 6.32 -25.36 -14.51
C ASP A 39 5.01 -24.77 -15.08
N LEU A 40 4.42 -23.78 -14.40
CA LEU A 40 3.14 -23.20 -14.81
C LEU A 40 3.27 -22.31 -16.06
N TYR A 41 4.42 -21.64 -16.21
CA TYR A 41 4.68 -20.73 -17.32
C TYR A 41 6.01 -21.09 -17.98
N ALA A 42 5.99 -21.22 -19.31
CA ALA A 42 7.19 -21.48 -20.10
C ALA A 42 8.16 -20.29 -20.10
N GLN A 43 7.65 -19.07 -19.93
CA GLN A 43 8.42 -17.84 -19.90
C GLN A 43 7.80 -16.84 -18.93
N THR A 44 8.66 -16.08 -18.24
CA THR A 44 8.30 -14.96 -17.38
C THR A 44 8.93 -13.68 -17.93
N VAL A 45 8.10 -12.69 -18.22
CA VAL A 45 8.53 -11.35 -18.66
C VAL A 45 8.23 -10.38 -17.53
N TYR A 46 9.27 -9.77 -16.96
CA TYR A 46 9.15 -8.81 -15.88
C TYR A 46 9.41 -7.39 -16.38
N VAL A 47 8.52 -6.45 -16.04
CA VAL A 47 8.55 -5.08 -16.55
C VAL A 47 8.23 -4.10 -15.42
N ASP A 48 9.09 -3.10 -15.26
CA ASP A 48 8.82 -1.95 -14.41
C ASP A 48 7.75 -1.04 -15.06
N ALA A 49 6.56 -1.07 -14.48
CA ALA A 49 5.41 -0.27 -14.87
C ALA A 49 5.32 1.07 -14.12
N SER A 50 6.42 1.54 -13.51
CA SER A 50 6.48 2.86 -12.84
C SER A 50 6.19 4.04 -13.76
N SER A 51 6.42 3.90 -15.07
CA SER A 51 6.11 4.91 -16.08
C SER A 51 5.97 4.31 -17.47
N SER A 52 5.34 5.05 -18.40
CA SER A 52 5.30 4.67 -19.82
C SER A 52 6.70 4.46 -20.42
N SER A 53 7.67 5.28 -20.03
CA SER A 53 9.06 5.15 -20.47
C SER A 53 9.74 3.90 -19.94
N SER A 54 9.51 3.54 -18.66
CA SER A 54 10.06 2.32 -18.06
C SER A 54 9.53 1.08 -18.76
N ILE A 55 8.21 1.01 -18.99
CA ILE A 55 7.59 -0.10 -19.72
C ILE A 55 8.20 -0.27 -21.11
N LYS A 56 8.31 0.82 -21.87
CA LYS A 56 8.89 0.79 -23.22
C LYS A 56 10.35 0.33 -23.21
N SER A 57 11.14 0.84 -22.27
CA SER A 57 12.55 0.48 -22.11
C SER A 57 12.72 -1.02 -21.80
N ASP A 58 11.93 -1.55 -20.87
CA ASP A 58 12.02 -2.96 -20.45
C ASP A 58 11.50 -3.89 -21.55
N PHE A 59 10.40 -3.54 -22.22
CA PHE A 59 9.91 -4.27 -23.39
C PHE A 59 10.94 -4.29 -24.52
N GLN A 60 11.55 -3.15 -24.84
CA GLN A 60 12.59 -3.08 -25.85
C GLN A 60 13.80 -3.93 -25.48
N THR A 61 14.22 -3.89 -24.21
CA THR A 61 15.33 -4.71 -23.70
C THR A 61 15.02 -6.19 -23.80
N TRP A 62 13.81 -6.60 -23.41
CA TRP A 62 13.36 -7.99 -23.51
C TRP A 62 13.25 -8.45 -24.96
N ALA A 63 12.66 -7.64 -25.86
CA ALA A 63 12.52 -7.99 -27.27
C ALA A 63 13.89 -8.25 -27.95
N ARG A 64 14.93 -7.49 -27.58
CA ARG A 64 16.31 -7.74 -28.06
C ARG A 64 16.82 -9.14 -27.69
N THR A 65 16.37 -9.73 -26.58
CA THR A 65 16.81 -11.06 -26.15
C THR A 65 16.22 -12.20 -26.98
N LEU A 66 15.09 -11.99 -27.67
CA LEU A 66 14.42 -13.02 -28.48
C LEU A 66 15.16 -13.33 -29.79
N GLY A 67 16.00 -12.42 -30.28
CA GLY A 67 16.73 -12.54 -31.55
C GLY A 67 15.82 -12.49 -32.80
N GLY A 68 16.40 -12.48 -34.00
CA GLY A 68 15.65 -12.78 -35.24
C GLY A 68 14.82 -11.65 -35.88
N GLY A 69 15.38 -10.44 -36.07
CA GLY A 69 14.75 -9.42 -36.93
C GLY A 69 13.96 -8.32 -36.21
N HIS A 70 14.18 -8.15 -34.90
CA HIS A 70 13.74 -6.98 -34.11
C HIS A 70 14.56 -5.71 -34.43
N GLU A 71 14.79 -5.46 -35.72
CA GLU A 71 15.74 -4.45 -36.25
C GLU A 71 15.30 -3.01 -36.02
N ARG A 72 14.03 -2.79 -35.64
CA ARG A 72 13.48 -1.45 -35.41
C ARG A 72 13.77 -0.89 -34.03
N ASP A 73 14.30 -1.73 -33.13
CA ASP A 73 14.62 -1.36 -31.76
C ASP A 73 13.42 -0.69 -31.04
N ALA A 74 12.23 -1.26 -31.28
CA ALA A 74 10.95 -0.69 -30.89
C ALA A 74 10.26 -1.58 -29.84
N TRP A 75 9.66 -0.96 -28.81
CA TRP A 75 8.97 -1.69 -27.73
C TRP A 75 7.76 -2.49 -28.23
N GLU A 76 7.14 -2.08 -29.34
CA GLU A 76 6.03 -2.79 -29.97
C GLU A 76 6.41 -4.21 -30.42
N ASP A 77 7.70 -4.48 -30.64
CA ASP A 77 8.21 -5.81 -31.00
C ASP A 77 7.98 -6.81 -29.87
N ALA A 78 8.10 -6.37 -28.62
CA ALA A 78 7.76 -7.19 -27.45
C ALA A 78 6.28 -7.59 -27.47
N LEU A 79 5.40 -6.62 -27.72
CA LEU A 79 3.98 -6.87 -27.81
C LEU A 79 3.62 -7.83 -28.94
N ARG A 80 4.28 -7.72 -30.09
CA ARG A 80 4.12 -8.68 -31.19
C ARG A 80 4.53 -10.08 -30.73
N ALA A 81 5.70 -10.23 -30.12
CA ALA A 81 6.17 -11.51 -29.60
C ALA A 81 5.22 -12.11 -28.54
N LEU A 82 4.70 -11.30 -27.62
CA LEU A 82 3.72 -11.73 -26.61
C LEU A 82 2.38 -12.16 -27.25
N ASN A 83 1.97 -11.52 -28.35
CA ASN A 83 0.73 -11.89 -29.06
C ASN A 83 0.89 -13.14 -29.92
N ASP A 84 2.10 -13.42 -30.39
CA ASP A 84 2.42 -14.55 -31.27
C ASP A 84 2.81 -15.84 -30.50
N VAL A 85 2.63 -15.87 -29.17
CA VAL A 85 2.87 -17.06 -28.34
C VAL A 85 2.08 -18.25 -28.87
N ARG A 86 2.78 -19.37 -29.06
CA ARG A 86 2.24 -20.58 -29.70
C ARG A 86 1.12 -21.20 -28.88
N GLN A 87 0.14 -21.76 -29.60
CA GLN A 87 -0.93 -22.53 -28.97
C GLN A 87 -0.34 -23.71 -28.17
N GLY A 88 -0.76 -23.85 -26.92
CA GLY A 88 -0.27 -24.87 -25.99
C GLY A 88 0.83 -24.40 -25.04
N GLU A 89 1.45 -23.24 -25.30
CA GLU A 89 2.33 -22.57 -24.34
C GLU A 89 1.55 -21.57 -23.48
N GLN A 90 2.04 -21.33 -22.26
CA GLN A 90 1.53 -20.30 -21.35
C GLN A 90 2.70 -19.45 -20.88
N TRP A 91 2.61 -18.15 -21.07
CA TRP A 91 3.61 -17.19 -20.62
C TRP A 91 2.99 -16.27 -19.57
N VAL A 92 3.83 -15.62 -18.76
CA VAL A 92 3.39 -14.61 -17.79
C VAL A 92 4.10 -13.29 -18.02
N LEU A 93 3.34 -12.21 -18.07
CA LEU A 93 3.81 -10.84 -18.05
C LEU A 93 3.54 -10.25 -16.66
N VAL A 94 4.58 -9.79 -15.97
CA VAL A 94 4.50 -9.08 -14.70
C VAL A 94 4.74 -7.59 -14.95
N LEU A 95 3.72 -6.78 -14.70
CA LEU A 95 3.78 -5.32 -14.67
C LEU A 95 3.87 -4.86 -13.21
N ASP A 96 5.09 -4.58 -12.74
CA ASP A 96 5.35 -4.23 -11.34
C ASP A 96 5.38 -2.71 -11.13
N ASN A 97 4.96 -2.21 -9.96
CA ASN A 97 4.96 -0.77 -9.63
C ASN A 97 4.09 0.11 -10.55
N ALA A 98 2.96 -0.40 -11.05
CA ALA A 98 2.01 0.37 -11.87
C ALA A 98 1.20 1.39 -11.05
N ASP A 99 1.88 2.28 -10.34
CA ASP A 99 1.30 3.11 -9.27
C ASP A 99 0.69 4.43 -9.77
N ASP A 100 1.10 4.92 -10.93
CA ASP A 100 0.63 6.20 -11.48
C ASP A 100 -0.81 6.07 -11.98
N PRO A 101 -1.79 6.78 -11.40
CA PRO A 101 -3.18 6.71 -11.84
C PRO A 101 -3.44 7.32 -13.22
N THR A 102 -2.48 8.08 -13.77
CA THR A 102 -2.56 8.68 -15.11
C THR A 102 -1.98 7.78 -16.20
N LEU A 103 -1.27 6.71 -15.82
CA LEU A 103 -0.69 5.75 -16.75
C LEU A 103 -1.76 4.83 -17.32
N ASP A 104 -1.99 4.93 -18.63
CA ASP A 104 -2.81 3.97 -19.35
C ASP A 104 -1.99 2.70 -19.67
N LEU A 105 -2.36 1.58 -19.04
CA LEU A 105 -1.73 0.29 -19.28
C LEU A 105 -2.27 -0.42 -20.52
N ILE A 106 -3.47 -0.07 -21.00
CA ILE A 106 -4.16 -0.80 -22.10
C ILE A 106 -3.28 -0.95 -23.35
N PRO A 107 -2.51 0.07 -23.80
CA PRO A 107 -1.63 -0.06 -24.96
C PRO A 107 -0.48 -1.07 -24.78
N PHE A 108 -0.14 -1.41 -23.54
CA PHE A 108 0.97 -2.31 -23.18
C PHE A 108 0.52 -3.75 -22.94
N LEU A 109 -0.78 -4.02 -22.93
CA LEU A 109 -1.31 -5.35 -22.67
C LEU A 109 -1.35 -6.20 -23.96
N PRO A 110 -0.83 -7.44 -23.95
CA PRO A 110 -1.04 -8.36 -25.05
C PRO A 110 -2.53 -8.72 -25.13
N LYS A 111 -3.00 -9.07 -26.32
CA LYS A 111 -4.39 -9.42 -26.62
C LYS A 111 -4.50 -10.90 -26.99
N THR A 112 -4.00 -11.76 -26.11
CA THR A 112 -3.98 -13.22 -26.31
C THR A 112 -4.34 -13.94 -25.02
N VAL A 113 -4.96 -15.12 -25.15
CA VAL A 113 -5.28 -16.00 -24.01
C VAL A 113 -4.06 -16.79 -23.52
N HIS A 114 -2.95 -16.77 -24.27
CA HIS A 114 -1.73 -17.51 -23.96
C HIS A 114 -0.78 -16.76 -23.00
N VAL A 115 -1.12 -15.53 -22.64
CA VAL A 115 -0.34 -14.71 -21.70
C VAL A 115 -1.20 -14.33 -20.50
N THR A 116 -0.81 -14.80 -19.31
CA THR A 116 -1.32 -14.28 -18.05
C THR A 116 -0.64 -12.95 -17.74
N VAL A 117 -1.41 -11.93 -17.34
CA VAL A 117 -0.88 -10.64 -16.89
C VAL A 117 -1.07 -10.51 -15.39
N LEU A 118 0.04 -10.38 -14.66
CA LEU A 118 0.06 -10.01 -13.24
C LEU A 118 0.41 -8.52 -13.13
N ILE A 119 -0.35 -7.77 -12.34
CA ILE A 119 -0.10 -6.34 -12.14
C ILE A 119 0.05 -6.09 -10.65
N THR A 120 1.15 -5.49 -10.21
CA THR A 120 1.28 -5.01 -8.82
C THR A 120 1.17 -3.49 -8.79
N SER A 121 0.40 -2.96 -7.83
CA SER A 121 0.18 -1.51 -7.76
C SER A 121 -0.34 -1.02 -6.41
N ARG A 122 -0.12 0.25 -6.09
CA ARG A 122 -0.84 0.99 -5.04
C ARG A 122 -2.16 1.57 -5.54
N ASN A 123 -2.33 1.66 -6.85
CA ASN A 123 -3.53 2.13 -7.49
C ASN A 123 -4.62 1.06 -7.54
N ARG A 124 -5.54 1.14 -6.59
CA ARG A 124 -6.73 0.27 -6.50
C ARG A 124 -7.56 0.25 -7.78
N ASN A 125 -7.59 1.34 -8.56
CA ASN A 125 -8.41 1.42 -9.77
C ASN A 125 -7.95 0.45 -10.87
N LEU A 126 -6.72 -0.07 -10.81
CA LEU A 126 -6.26 -1.13 -11.74
C LEU A 126 -7.02 -2.44 -11.57
N GLY A 127 -7.75 -2.63 -10.46
CA GLY A 127 -8.74 -3.70 -10.31
C GLY A 127 -9.77 -3.75 -11.43
N ASN A 128 -10.10 -2.60 -12.05
CA ASN A 128 -11.04 -2.51 -13.17
C ASN A 128 -10.53 -3.22 -14.44
N LEU A 129 -9.22 -3.50 -14.55
CA LEU A 129 -8.65 -4.27 -15.66
C LEU A 129 -8.76 -5.78 -15.44
N SER A 130 -9.19 -6.23 -14.26
CA SER A 130 -9.25 -7.66 -13.94
C SER A 130 -10.25 -8.40 -14.83
N THR A 131 -9.80 -9.53 -15.37
CA THR A 131 -10.66 -10.49 -16.07
C THR A 131 -10.84 -11.78 -15.27
N THR A 132 -10.23 -11.85 -14.09
CA THR A 132 -10.23 -13.02 -13.21
C THR A 132 -10.66 -12.60 -11.81
N TYR A 133 -9.71 -12.16 -11.00
CA TYR A 133 -9.90 -11.67 -9.65
C TYR A 133 -8.99 -10.46 -9.43
N HIS A 134 -9.42 -9.54 -8.57
CA HIS A 134 -8.65 -8.40 -8.12
C HIS A 134 -8.30 -8.63 -6.65
N LEU A 135 -7.02 -8.85 -6.37
CA LEU A 135 -6.54 -9.05 -5.01
C LEU A 135 -6.16 -7.70 -4.39
N GLU A 136 -6.95 -7.25 -3.43
CA GLU A 136 -6.55 -6.15 -2.54
C GLU A 136 -5.72 -6.72 -1.39
N LEU A 137 -4.39 -6.69 -1.55
CA LEU A 137 -3.45 -7.17 -0.55
C LEU A 137 -3.30 -6.13 0.57
N GLY A 138 -3.81 -6.48 1.75
CA GLY A 138 -3.78 -5.65 2.95
C GLY A 138 -2.72 -6.06 3.95
N GLU A 139 -3.06 -5.85 5.22
CA GLU A 139 -2.28 -6.27 6.39
C GLU A 139 -2.27 -7.80 6.51
N MET A 140 -1.22 -8.35 7.10
CA MET A 140 -1.17 -9.77 7.45
C MET A 140 -2.08 -10.05 8.63
N ASP A 141 -2.58 -11.28 8.74
CA ASP A 141 -3.21 -11.69 9.99
C ASP A 141 -2.16 -11.75 11.13
N VAL A 142 -2.64 -11.84 12.37
CA VAL A 142 -1.78 -11.77 13.56
C VAL A 142 -0.77 -12.92 13.61
N ASP A 143 -1.14 -14.11 13.12
CA ASP A 143 -0.29 -15.30 13.16
C ASP A 143 0.79 -15.24 12.07
N GLU A 144 0.42 -14.84 10.85
CA GLU A 144 1.33 -14.53 9.76
C GLU A 144 2.33 -13.43 10.16
N ALA A 145 1.83 -12.35 10.76
CA ALA A 145 2.63 -11.22 11.23
C ALA A 145 3.62 -11.62 12.33
N MET A 146 3.18 -12.45 13.29
CA MET A 146 4.04 -13.00 14.33
C MET A 146 5.16 -13.85 13.73
N ALA A 147 4.82 -14.74 12.79
CA ALA A 147 5.80 -15.60 12.13
C ALA A 147 6.86 -14.78 11.38
N VAL A 148 6.44 -13.76 10.62
CA VAL A 148 7.34 -12.87 9.88
C VAL A 148 8.27 -12.09 10.82
N LEU A 149 7.73 -11.50 11.89
CA LEU A 149 8.52 -10.75 12.88
C LEU A 149 9.59 -11.64 13.54
N VAL A 150 9.20 -12.82 14.00
CA VAL A 150 10.09 -13.78 14.67
C VAL A 150 11.16 -14.29 13.71
N GLN A 151 10.78 -14.60 12.47
CA GLN A 151 11.71 -15.04 11.44
C GLN A 151 12.74 -13.94 11.10
N ALA A 152 12.29 -12.70 10.91
CA ALA A 152 13.18 -11.56 10.65
C ALA A 152 14.13 -11.29 11.84
N ALA A 153 13.66 -11.49 13.07
CA ALA A 153 14.48 -11.42 14.28
C ALA A 153 15.42 -12.62 14.49
N ARG A 154 15.37 -13.64 13.62
CA ARG A 154 16.08 -14.92 13.73
C ARG A 154 15.83 -15.63 15.05
N ARG A 155 14.57 -15.62 15.49
CA ARG A 155 14.10 -16.28 16.72
C ARG A 155 13.23 -17.49 16.36
N GLN A 156 12.88 -18.26 17.37
CA GLN A 156 11.97 -19.40 17.24
C GLN A 156 10.82 -19.26 18.24
N LEU A 157 9.64 -19.70 17.83
CA LEU A 157 8.50 -19.86 18.74
C LEU A 157 8.68 -21.15 19.57
N PRO A 158 8.12 -21.20 20.80
CA PRO A 158 7.46 -20.11 21.50
C PRO A 158 8.45 -19.08 22.06
N LEU A 159 8.06 -17.80 22.03
CA LEU A 159 8.81 -16.74 22.71
C LEU A 159 8.58 -16.81 24.23
N PRO A 160 9.55 -16.33 25.06
CA PRO A 160 9.31 -16.13 26.49
C PRO A 160 8.11 -15.23 26.76
N GLY A 161 7.40 -15.44 27.88
CA GLY A 161 6.08 -14.83 28.11
C GLY A 161 6.01 -13.29 28.00
N GLN A 162 7.04 -12.56 28.46
CA GLN A 162 7.08 -11.11 28.29
C GLN A 162 7.39 -10.72 26.83
N GLU A 163 8.37 -11.38 26.21
CA GLU A 163 8.75 -11.13 24.82
C GLU A 163 7.60 -11.42 23.84
N MET A 164 6.76 -12.41 24.14
CA MET A 164 5.54 -12.70 23.36
C MET A 164 4.53 -11.56 23.45
N ARG A 165 4.32 -10.98 24.63
CA ARG A 165 3.44 -9.81 24.80
C ARG A 165 4.00 -8.58 24.09
N ASP A 166 5.30 -8.32 24.24
CA ASP A 166 5.96 -7.21 23.56
C ASP A 166 5.92 -7.38 22.03
N ALA A 167 6.05 -8.61 21.53
CA ALA A 167 5.86 -8.91 20.11
C ALA A 167 4.43 -8.57 19.66
N GLN A 168 3.41 -9.00 20.42
CA GLN A 168 2.00 -8.70 20.11
C GLN A 168 1.70 -7.20 20.10
N ASP A 169 2.27 -6.44 21.04
CA ASP A 169 2.10 -4.99 21.05
C ASP A 169 2.84 -4.33 19.86
N LEU A 170 4.00 -4.85 19.48
CA LEU A 170 4.70 -4.42 18.28
C LEU A 170 3.92 -4.71 16.99
N LEU A 171 3.20 -5.85 16.90
CA LEU A 171 2.32 -6.13 15.76
C LEU A 171 1.23 -5.07 15.62
N LYS A 172 0.60 -4.66 16.73
CA LYS A 172 -0.44 -3.62 16.75
C LYS A 172 0.11 -2.26 16.32
N GLU A 173 1.25 -1.84 16.88
CA GLU A 173 1.88 -0.55 16.54
C GLU A 173 2.30 -0.47 15.07
N LEU A 174 2.73 -1.58 14.49
CA LEU A 174 3.14 -1.66 13.09
C LEU A 174 1.98 -1.98 12.13
N GLY A 175 0.76 -2.18 12.65
CA GLY A 175 -0.43 -2.51 11.87
C GLY A 175 -0.29 -3.79 11.04
N CYS A 176 0.48 -4.77 11.53
CA CYS A 176 0.75 -6.02 10.80
C CYS A 176 1.30 -5.83 9.36
N LEU A 177 1.95 -4.70 9.06
CA LEU A 177 2.48 -4.41 7.73
C LEU A 177 3.80 -5.18 7.49
N ALA A 178 3.85 -5.98 6.44
CA ALA A 178 4.98 -6.88 6.15
C ALA A 178 6.35 -6.20 6.19
N VAL A 179 6.56 -5.10 5.46
CA VAL A 179 7.86 -4.42 5.44
C VAL A 179 8.24 -3.84 6.80
N ALA A 180 7.27 -3.33 7.56
CA ALA A 180 7.53 -2.72 8.88
C ALA A 180 7.97 -3.79 9.89
N LEU A 181 7.32 -4.96 9.84
CA LEU A 181 7.66 -6.11 10.68
C LEU A 181 9.03 -6.69 10.34
N VAL A 182 9.33 -6.87 9.05
CA VAL A 182 10.65 -7.32 8.59
C VAL A 182 11.73 -6.34 9.02
N GLN A 183 11.47 -5.04 8.92
CA GLN A 183 12.40 -4.00 9.36
C GLN A 183 12.63 -4.05 10.88
N ALA A 184 11.57 -4.15 11.68
CA ALA A 184 11.66 -4.23 13.13
C ALA A 184 12.39 -5.50 13.59
N GLY A 185 12.01 -6.67 13.06
CA GLY A 185 12.66 -7.93 13.38
C GLY A 185 14.14 -7.92 12.98
N THR A 186 14.46 -7.44 11.77
CA THR A 186 15.86 -7.35 11.32
C THR A 186 16.67 -6.39 12.17
N TYR A 187 16.09 -5.26 12.60
CA TYR A 187 16.74 -4.35 13.54
C TYR A 187 17.05 -5.07 14.86
N CYS A 188 16.07 -5.75 15.47
CA CYS A 188 16.30 -6.54 16.68
C CYS A 188 17.43 -7.57 16.49
N PHE A 189 17.49 -8.24 15.33
CA PHE A 189 18.58 -9.17 15.04
C PHE A 189 19.94 -8.47 14.94
N GLN A 190 20.04 -7.37 14.19
CA GLN A 190 21.29 -6.62 13.97
C GLN A 190 21.88 -6.05 15.26
N PHE A 191 21.04 -5.67 16.22
CA PHE A 191 21.46 -5.12 17.50
C PHE A 191 21.55 -6.16 18.62
N SER A 192 21.22 -7.42 18.34
CA SER A 192 21.50 -8.53 19.26
C SER A 192 23.00 -8.79 19.33
N SER A 193 23.48 -9.21 20.49
CA SER A 193 24.91 -9.47 20.72
C SER A 193 25.15 -10.88 21.23
N THR A 194 26.32 -11.44 20.95
CA THR A 194 26.73 -12.72 21.52
C THR A 194 27.95 -12.48 22.39
N VAL A 195 27.83 -12.75 23.70
CA VAL A 195 28.92 -12.57 24.66
C VAL A 195 29.17 -13.90 25.34
N GLY A 196 30.39 -14.44 25.20
CA GLY A 196 30.76 -15.73 25.79
C GLY A 196 29.95 -16.92 25.23
N GLY A 197 29.55 -16.87 23.95
CA GLY A 197 28.72 -17.90 23.31
C GLY A 197 27.23 -17.84 23.66
N ILE A 198 26.81 -16.90 24.51
CA ILE A 198 25.42 -16.71 24.90
C ILE A 198 24.84 -15.56 24.09
N LEU A 199 23.79 -15.84 23.31
CA LEU A 199 23.03 -14.83 22.60
C LEU A 199 22.25 -13.97 23.60
N ARG A 200 22.47 -12.66 23.54
CA ARG A 200 21.73 -11.62 24.25
C ARG A 200 20.89 -10.85 23.24
N PRO A 201 19.59 -11.16 23.12
CA PRO A 201 18.74 -10.53 22.13
C PRO A 201 18.49 -9.06 22.47
N TYR A 202 18.47 -8.20 21.46
CA TYR A 202 17.86 -6.87 21.58
C TYR A 202 16.34 -7.05 21.52
N THR A 203 15.65 -6.83 22.64
CA THR A 203 14.25 -7.27 22.81
C THR A 203 13.26 -6.42 22.01
N PHE A 204 12.07 -6.96 21.79
CA PHE A 204 10.96 -6.22 21.17
C PHE A 204 10.52 -5.05 22.04
N SER A 205 10.59 -5.15 23.37
CA SER A 205 10.36 -4.03 24.29
C SER A 205 11.37 -2.88 24.09
N GLN A 206 12.66 -3.21 23.88
CA GLN A 206 13.68 -2.20 23.58
C GLN A 206 13.40 -1.52 22.24
N TYR A 207 13.00 -2.30 21.22
CA TYR A 207 12.62 -1.74 19.92
C TYR A 207 11.37 -0.86 20.02
N LEU A 208 10.33 -1.29 20.74
CA LEU A 208 9.12 -0.50 20.99
C LEU A 208 9.44 0.85 21.65
N SER A 209 10.34 0.84 22.63
CA SER A 209 10.78 2.06 23.32
C SER A 209 11.52 3.02 22.38
N LEU A 210 12.35 2.49 21.48
CA LEU A 210 13.02 3.28 20.46
C LEU A 210 12.02 3.78 19.39
N PHE A 211 11.08 2.93 19.01
CA PHE A 211 10.06 3.21 18.00
C PHE A 211 9.14 4.34 18.43
N SER A 212 8.67 4.35 19.68
CA SER A 212 7.81 5.43 20.17
C SER A 212 8.48 6.81 20.13
N LEU A 213 9.80 6.87 20.31
CA LEU A 213 10.58 8.11 20.30
C LEU A 213 11.05 8.53 18.89
N HIS A 214 11.41 7.56 18.04
CA HIS A 214 12.07 7.81 16.74
C HIS A 214 11.35 7.16 15.55
N ARG A 215 10.03 6.96 15.66
CA ARG A 215 9.19 6.30 14.65
C ARG A 215 9.46 6.80 13.24
N ALA A 216 9.40 8.11 13.03
CA ALA A 216 9.55 8.70 11.70
C ALA A 216 10.93 8.47 11.09
N GLU A 217 12.00 8.49 11.91
CA GLU A 217 13.35 8.18 11.45
C GLU A 217 13.49 6.70 11.09
N LEU A 218 12.97 5.80 11.95
CA LEU A 218 13.00 4.37 11.70
C LEU A 218 12.22 4.03 10.42
N MET A 219 10.98 4.48 10.28
CA MET A 219 10.13 4.13 9.13
C MET A 219 10.57 4.78 7.81
N LYS A 220 11.47 5.77 7.83
CA LYS A 220 12.12 6.33 6.64
C LYS A 220 13.37 5.57 6.23
N LYS A 221 14.05 4.90 7.17
CA LYS A 221 15.25 4.09 6.84
C LYS A 221 14.87 3.03 5.82
N GLU A 222 15.79 2.82 4.89
CA GLU A 222 15.67 1.74 3.93
C GLU A 222 15.53 0.40 4.66
N GLY A 223 14.64 -0.44 4.16
CA GLY A 223 14.49 -1.80 4.66
C GLY A 223 15.78 -2.60 4.43
N PRO A 224 15.95 -3.74 5.11
CA PRO A 224 17.06 -4.64 4.81
C PRO A 224 17.03 -5.06 3.34
N THR A 225 18.22 -5.24 2.74
CA THR A 225 18.37 -5.62 1.33
C THR A 225 17.52 -6.86 1.02
N SER A 226 16.50 -6.69 0.18
CA SER A 226 15.68 -7.77 -0.35
C SER A 226 16.18 -8.21 -1.74
N LEU A 227 15.80 -9.41 -2.16
CA LEU A 227 16.20 -9.99 -3.45
C LEU A 227 15.67 -9.21 -4.67
N ASP A 228 14.60 -8.43 -4.49
CA ASP A 228 13.97 -7.59 -5.51
C ASP A 228 14.49 -6.14 -5.52
N SER A 229 15.58 -5.85 -4.78
CA SER A 229 16.19 -4.50 -4.69
C SER A 229 15.22 -3.39 -4.23
N TYR A 230 14.06 -3.74 -3.67
CA TYR A 230 13.10 -2.79 -3.13
C TYR A 230 13.57 -2.26 -1.78
N GLN A 231 14.29 -1.14 -1.79
CA GLN A 231 14.95 -0.58 -0.60
C GLN A 231 14.14 0.52 0.10
N ARG A 232 12.87 0.75 -0.23
CA ARG A 232 12.12 1.87 0.34
C ARG A 232 11.50 1.53 1.69
N GLY A 233 11.78 2.36 2.71
CA GLY A 233 11.06 2.34 3.98
C GLY A 233 9.59 2.73 3.83
N VAL A 234 8.75 2.35 4.80
CA VAL A 234 7.29 2.60 4.78
C VAL A 234 6.97 4.07 4.50
N TYR A 235 7.57 4.99 5.27
CA TYR A 235 7.27 6.42 5.18
C TYR A 235 7.73 7.00 3.83
N THR A 236 8.82 6.49 3.26
CA THR A 236 9.29 6.89 1.93
C THR A 236 8.28 6.53 0.84
N THR A 237 7.65 5.36 0.94
CA THR A 237 6.58 4.97 -0.01
C THR A 237 5.34 5.86 0.14
N LEU A 238 5.01 6.23 1.37
CA LEU A 238 3.90 7.13 1.66
C LEU A 238 4.14 8.55 1.14
N ASP A 239 5.36 9.07 1.32
CA ASP A 239 5.76 10.38 0.79
C ASP A 239 5.56 10.45 -0.73
N LEU A 240 5.82 9.35 -1.46
CA LEU A 240 5.58 9.28 -2.91
C LEU A 240 4.08 9.31 -3.24
N SER A 241 3.26 8.51 -2.56
CA SER A 241 1.79 8.54 -2.76
C SER A 241 1.24 9.95 -2.45
N TYR A 242 1.70 10.56 -1.37
CA TYR A 242 1.26 11.90 -0.94
C TYR A 242 1.58 12.98 -1.96
N LYS A 243 2.78 12.96 -2.54
CA LYS A 243 3.19 13.92 -3.58
C LYS A 243 2.32 13.84 -4.83
N ALA A 244 1.74 12.68 -5.13
CA ALA A 244 0.84 12.50 -6.27
C ALA A 244 -0.61 12.92 -5.96
N LEU A 245 -1.00 13.06 -4.69
CA LEU A 245 -2.36 13.46 -4.32
C LEU A 245 -2.66 14.94 -4.66
N PRO A 246 -3.89 15.27 -5.07
CA PRO A 246 -4.37 16.65 -5.11
C PRO A 246 -4.36 17.31 -3.74
N GLN A 247 -4.18 18.64 -3.69
CA GLN A 247 -4.03 19.39 -2.44
C GLN A 247 -5.22 19.20 -1.47
N GLU A 248 -6.46 19.20 -1.96
CA GLU A 248 -7.63 19.00 -1.09
C GLU A 248 -7.69 17.59 -0.49
N SER A 249 -7.28 16.57 -1.26
CA SER A 249 -7.20 15.18 -0.76
C SER A 249 -6.16 15.04 0.35
N ARG A 250 -5.04 15.77 0.25
CA ARG A 250 -4.03 15.83 1.33
C ARG A 250 -4.60 16.45 2.60
N LYS A 251 -5.33 17.57 2.50
CA LYS A 251 -5.98 18.20 3.67
C LYS A 251 -7.00 17.28 4.31
N PHE A 252 -7.79 16.58 3.50
CA PHE A 252 -8.76 15.62 3.99
C PHE A 252 -8.07 14.44 4.70
N LEU A 253 -6.99 13.91 4.14
CA LEU A 253 -6.17 12.88 4.79
C LEU A 253 -5.67 13.31 6.17
N HIS A 254 -5.13 14.53 6.29
CA HIS A 254 -4.71 15.06 7.58
C HIS A 254 -5.86 15.21 8.57
N LEU A 255 -7.03 15.67 8.12
CA LEU A 255 -8.22 15.79 8.95
C LEU A 255 -8.65 14.41 9.50
N ILE A 256 -8.84 13.41 8.63
CA ILE A 256 -9.27 12.07 9.06
C ILE A 256 -8.19 11.36 9.89
N SER A 257 -6.92 11.70 9.70
CA SER A 257 -5.82 11.15 10.50
C SER A 257 -5.85 11.62 11.96
N SER A 258 -6.61 12.64 12.32
CA SER A 258 -6.80 13.07 13.72
C SER A 258 -7.84 12.23 14.48
N PHE A 259 -8.67 11.43 13.80
CA PHE A 259 -9.66 10.54 14.42
C PHE A 259 -9.01 9.23 14.91
N HIS A 260 -9.80 8.30 15.48
CA HIS A 260 -9.36 6.92 15.58
C HIS A 260 -9.12 6.33 14.18
N HIS A 261 -8.18 5.40 14.03
CA HIS A 261 -7.77 4.88 12.72
C HIS A 261 -8.82 3.93 12.10
N THR A 262 -9.79 3.48 12.88
CA THR A 262 -10.97 2.71 12.43
C THR A 262 -12.26 3.49 12.63
N ASP A 263 -13.31 3.05 11.92
CA ASP A 263 -14.70 3.43 12.16
C ASP A 263 -14.98 4.94 12.09
N ILE A 264 -14.26 5.66 11.21
CA ILE A 264 -14.47 7.11 11.01
C ILE A 264 -15.78 7.31 10.22
N PRO A 265 -16.87 7.80 10.83
CA PRO A 265 -18.18 7.80 10.19
C PRO A 265 -18.31 8.99 9.23
N LEU A 266 -18.52 8.74 7.94
CA LEU A 266 -18.68 9.81 6.96
C LEU A 266 -19.87 10.72 7.29
N ALA A 267 -20.94 10.12 7.82
CA ALA A 267 -22.16 10.81 8.23
C ALA A 267 -21.90 11.88 9.31
N ALA A 268 -20.88 11.74 10.15
CA ALA A 268 -20.55 12.76 11.15
C ALA A 268 -20.05 14.06 10.50
N PHE A 269 -19.26 13.98 9.42
CA PHE A 269 -18.83 15.17 8.67
C PHE A 269 -20.02 15.87 8.00
N ALA A 270 -20.94 15.08 7.43
CA ALA A 270 -22.15 15.60 6.82
C ALA A 270 -23.02 16.33 7.85
N GLU A 271 -23.22 15.73 9.01
CA GLU A 271 -24.03 16.30 10.08
C GLU A 271 -23.39 17.53 10.72
N ALA A 272 -22.08 17.50 10.98
CA ALA A 272 -21.34 18.65 11.47
C ALA A 272 -21.44 19.83 10.48
N THR A 273 -21.36 19.55 9.18
CA THR A 273 -21.51 20.57 8.13
C THR A 273 -22.91 21.17 8.11
N ARG A 274 -23.97 20.35 8.20
CA ARG A 274 -25.37 20.82 8.24
C ARG A 274 -25.64 21.73 9.44
N ASN A 275 -24.98 21.45 10.56
CA ASN A 275 -25.09 22.24 11.79
C ASN A 275 -24.09 23.41 11.86
N ASP A 276 -23.42 23.76 10.75
CA ASP A 276 -22.40 24.82 10.70
C ASP A 276 -21.23 24.62 11.69
N PHE A 277 -20.98 23.38 12.12
CA PHE A 277 -20.04 23.03 13.19
C PHE A 277 -20.35 23.73 14.52
N LYS A 278 -21.63 24.07 14.75
CA LYS A 278 -22.09 24.63 16.02
C LYS A 278 -22.15 23.54 17.08
N ASP A 279 -21.78 23.91 18.29
CA ASP A 279 -22.00 23.07 19.46
C ASP A 279 -23.50 23.02 19.77
N PRO A 280 -24.08 21.82 19.97
CA PRO A 280 -25.44 21.71 20.47
C PRO A 280 -25.55 22.31 21.88
N ASP A 281 -24.50 22.17 22.69
CA ASP A 281 -24.43 22.65 24.08
C ASP A 281 -23.08 23.31 24.38
N TYR A 282 -23.10 24.51 24.97
CA TYR A 282 -21.89 25.25 25.37
C TYR A 282 -21.34 24.74 26.70
N HIS A 283 -20.46 23.73 26.65
CA HIS A 283 -19.82 23.17 27.85
C HIS A 283 -18.44 23.75 28.15
N LEU A 284 -17.68 24.15 27.12
CA LEU A 284 -16.32 24.66 27.26
C LEU A 284 -16.09 25.88 26.36
N PRO A 285 -15.29 26.88 26.80
CA PRO A 285 -14.94 28.01 25.96
C PRO A 285 -14.09 27.54 24.76
N ARG A 286 -14.44 28.01 23.57
CA ARG A 286 -13.68 27.76 22.34
C ARG A 286 -12.44 28.66 22.27
N PRO A 287 -11.33 28.20 21.67
CA PRO A 287 -10.16 29.03 21.47
C PRO A 287 -10.44 30.19 20.49
N ASP A 288 -9.67 31.28 20.59
CA ASP A 288 -9.87 32.50 19.78
C ASP A 288 -9.84 32.24 18.27
N ASN A 289 -9.14 31.19 17.83
CA ASN A 289 -9.03 30.79 16.44
C ASN A 289 -10.18 29.90 15.93
N HIS A 290 -11.19 29.59 16.74
CA HIS A 290 -12.26 28.63 16.41
C HIS A 290 -13.04 29.01 15.14
N LYS A 291 -13.34 30.29 14.92
CA LYS A 291 -13.99 30.75 13.67
C LYS A 291 -13.13 30.45 12.44
N ALA A 292 -11.82 30.63 12.54
CA ALA A 292 -10.90 30.33 11.43
C ALA A 292 -10.78 28.81 11.17
N ILE A 293 -10.91 27.99 12.21
CA ILE A 293 -10.93 26.53 12.11
C ILE A 293 -12.18 26.07 11.33
N ILE A 294 -13.37 26.56 11.69
CA ILE A 294 -14.61 26.26 10.97
C ILE A 294 -14.51 26.66 9.50
N SER A 295 -14.00 27.86 9.20
CA SER A 295 -13.83 28.29 7.80
C SER A 295 -12.92 27.37 6.99
N LYS A 296 -11.87 26.83 7.62
CA LYS A 296 -10.97 25.86 6.97
C LYS A 296 -11.65 24.49 6.78
N LEU A 297 -12.41 24.00 7.77
CA LEU A 297 -13.21 22.77 7.65
C LEU A 297 -14.22 22.86 6.51
N LYS A 298 -14.96 23.97 6.44
CA LYS A 298 -15.90 24.24 5.35
C LYS A 298 -15.21 24.23 4.00
N ARG A 299 -14.01 24.78 3.86
CA ARG A 299 -13.25 24.73 2.60
C ARG A 299 -12.87 23.31 2.16
N ILE A 300 -12.70 22.38 3.11
CA ILE A 300 -12.36 20.98 2.80
C ILE A 300 -13.62 20.17 2.45
N LEU A 301 -14.70 20.37 3.22
CA LEU A 301 -15.89 19.50 3.20
C LEU A 301 -17.08 20.06 2.41
N CYS A 302 -17.06 21.35 2.07
CA CYS A 302 -18.20 22.07 1.49
C CYS A 302 -17.86 22.74 0.16
N THR A 303 -18.93 23.01 -0.60
CA THR A 303 -18.96 24.00 -1.69
C THR A 303 -19.73 25.25 -1.24
N ASP A 304 -19.91 26.23 -2.12
CA ASP A 304 -20.65 27.47 -1.84
C ASP A 304 -22.08 27.24 -1.30
N THR A 305 -22.66 26.06 -1.57
CA THR A 305 -24.01 25.65 -1.15
C THR A 305 -24.05 24.74 0.10
N GLY A 306 -22.91 24.47 0.74
CA GLY A 306 -22.80 23.58 1.91
C GLY A 306 -22.22 22.20 1.57
N TRP A 307 -22.66 21.17 2.31
CA TRP A 307 -22.18 19.79 2.15
C TRP A 307 -22.32 19.30 0.71
N ASN A 308 -21.22 18.78 0.16
CA ASN A 308 -21.20 18.22 -1.19
C ASN A 308 -20.67 16.78 -1.14
N GLU A 309 -21.60 15.83 -1.10
CA GLU A 309 -21.31 14.40 -1.04
C GLU A 309 -20.37 13.96 -2.19
N LEU A 310 -20.61 14.44 -3.41
CA LEU A 310 -19.83 14.07 -4.59
C LEU A 310 -18.37 14.55 -4.48
N GLN A 311 -18.15 15.75 -3.96
CA GLN A 311 -16.81 16.28 -3.71
C GLN A 311 -16.07 15.39 -2.71
N VAL A 312 -16.69 15.08 -1.58
CA VAL A 312 -16.07 14.26 -0.52
C VAL A 312 -15.82 12.84 -1.01
N GLN A 313 -16.74 12.25 -1.78
CA GLN A 313 -16.51 10.96 -2.46
C GLN A 313 -15.34 11.05 -3.44
N GLY A 314 -15.14 12.17 -4.13
CA GLY A 314 -13.95 12.42 -4.95
C GLY A 314 -12.66 12.46 -4.15
N LEU A 315 -12.66 13.08 -2.96
CA LEU A 315 -11.51 13.07 -2.04
C LEU A 315 -11.20 11.64 -1.58
N ILE A 316 -12.22 10.89 -1.17
CA ILE A 316 -12.10 9.49 -0.76
C ILE A 316 -11.58 8.64 -1.93
N HIS A 317 -12.11 8.84 -3.15
CA HIS A 317 -11.67 8.14 -4.34
C HIS A 317 -10.17 8.36 -4.61
N ASN A 318 -9.70 9.61 -4.53
CA ASN A 318 -8.28 9.93 -4.68
C ASN A 318 -7.42 9.26 -3.61
N LEU A 319 -7.87 9.19 -2.35
CA LEU A 319 -7.10 8.50 -1.30
C LEU A 319 -7.08 6.98 -1.53
N ARG A 320 -8.19 6.40 -1.99
CA ARG A 320 -8.30 4.97 -2.34
C ARG A 320 -7.47 4.60 -3.56
N SER A 321 -7.30 5.51 -4.53
CA SER A 321 -6.44 5.27 -5.71
C SER A 321 -4.94 5.23 -5.36
N PHE A 322 -4.56 5.44 -4.11
CA PHE A 322 -3.19 5.19 -3.61
C PHE A 322 -3.17 4.20 -2.44
N SER A 323 -4.28 3.51 -2.18
CA SER A 323 -4.46 2.59 -1.05
C SER A 323 -4.16 3.22 0.32
N LEU A 324 -4.48 4.52 0.49
CA LEU A 324 -4.25 5.23 1.74
C LEU A 324 -5.42 5.16 2.72
N VAL A 325 -6.61 4.89 2.21
CA VAL A 325 -7.86 4.78 2.95
C VAL A 325 -8.62 3.57 2.43
N THR A 326 -9.23 2.82 3.32
CA THR A 326 -10.27 1.84 3.00
C THR A 326 -11.62 2.39 3.44
N ALA A 327 -12.68 1.93 2.79
CA ALA A 327 -14.04 2.33 3.13
C ALA A 327 -14.90 1.07 3.22
N SER A 328 -15.62 0.94 4.33
CA SER A 328 -16.61 -0.10 4.55
C SER A 328 -18.00 0.53 4.62
N SER A 329 -19.03 -0.27 4.34
CA SER A 329 -20.41 0.14 4.54
C SER A 329 -21.07 -0.81 5.53
N ILE A 330 -21.64 -0.24 6.59
CA ILE A 330 -22.40 -0.95 7.62
C ILE A 330 -23.74 -0.21 7.74
N ASP A 331 -24.85 -0.92 7.59
CA ASP A 331 -26.21 -0.36 7.67
C ASP A 331 -26.40 0.92 6.83
N ASP A 332 -25.99 0.88 5.56
CA ASP A 332 -26.01 2.00 4.60
C ASP A 332 -25.23 3.25 5.03
N ARG A 333 -24.32 3.11 6.01
CA ARG A 333 -23.41 4.18 6.44
C ARG A 333 -21.99 3.85 6.04
N LEU A 334 -21.28 4.84 5.51
CA LEU A 334 -19.89 4.71 5.12
C LEU A 334 -18.97 4.98 6.31
N PHE A 335 -18.04 4.07 6.56
CA PHE A 335 -16.97 4.21 7.54
C PHE A 335 -15.63 4.19 6.83
N LEU A 336 -14.76 5.13 7.17
CA LEU A 336 -13.40 5.18 6.67
C LEU A 336 -12.47 4.53 7.68
N GLN A 337 -11.47 3.84 7.16
CA GLN A 337 -10.37 3.26 7.92
C GLN A 337 -9.04 3.65 7.28
N ILE A 338 -8.06 3.87 8.15
CA ILE A 338 -6.70 4.27 7.80
C ILE A 338 -5.79 3.28 8.50
N HIS A 339 -4.79 2.76 7.80
CA HIS A 339 -3.78 1.90 8.44
C HIS A 339 -3.04 2.67 9.55
N PRO A 340 -2.74 2.08 10.72
CA PRO A 340 -2.08 2.77 11.85
C PRO A 340 -0.82 3.54 11.46
N LEU A 341 0.06 2.93 10.65
CA LEU A 341 1.27 3.60 10.13
C LEU A 341 0.99 4.78 9.17
N ILE A 342 -0.13 4.79 8.44
CA ILE A 342 -0.53 5.96 7.63
C ILE A 342 -0.96 7.10 8.55
N GLN A 343 -1.78 6.80 9.55
CA GLN A 343 -2.21 7.79 10.54
C GLN A 343 -1.00 8.39 11.26
N ALA A 344 -0.11 7.53 11.77
CA ALA A 344 1.14 7.89 12.41
C ALA A 344 1.99 8.80 11.51
N TRP A 345 2.24 8.37 10.28
CA TRP A 345 3.00 9.13 9.29
C TRP A 345 2.39 10.50 9.01
N SER A 346 1.07 10.59 8.82
CA SER A 346 0.38 11.85 8.55
C SER A 346 0.55 12.83 9.71
N ARG A 347 0.52 12.33 10.96
CA ARG A 347 0.74 13.14 12.17
C ARG A 347 2.20 13.54 12.36
N ASP A 348 3.14 12.75 11.86
CA ASP A 348 4.59 12.98 11.94
C ASP A 348 5.13 13.96 10.89
N MET A 349 4.35 14.29 9.84
CA MET A 349 4.82 15.09 8.70
C MET A 349 5.17 16.55 9.01
N ASP A 350 4.37 17.22 9.85
CA ASP A 350 4.57 18.63 10.23
C ASP A 350 3.79 18.91 11.51
N SER A 351 4.49 19.28 12.58
CA SER A 351 3.88 19.54 13.89
C SER A 351 2.89 20.71 13.86
N VAL A 352 3.12 21.73 13.03
CA VAL A 352 2.24 22.91 12.93
C VAL A 352 0.98 22.57 12.15
N SER A 353 1.11 21.81 11.05
CA SER A 353 -0.03 21.30 10.31
C SER A 353 -0.83 20.30 11.14
N SER A 354 -0.17 19.36 11.82
CA SER A 354 -0.78 18.33 12.67
C SER A 354 -1.61 18.95 13.80
N GLN A 355 -1.09 19.96 14.50
CA GLN A 355 -1.81 20.66 15.57
C GLN A 355 -3.08 21.37 15.07
N LEU A 356 -3.06 21.92 13.85
CA LEU A 356 -4.24 22.51 13.22
C LEU A 356 -5.35 21.48 12.99
N TYR A 357 -5.03 20.32 12.41
CA TYR A 357 -6.02 19.27 12.14
C TYR A 357 -6.47 18.55 13.41
N GLN A 358 -5.63 18.47 14.44
CA GLN A 358 -6.04 18.00 15.77
C GLN A 358 -7.05 18.93 16.43
N THR A 359 -7.00 20.23 16.15
CA THR A 359 -8.00 21.18 16.67
C THR A 359 -9.30 21.16 15.84
N MET A 360 -9.26 20.59 14.63
CA MET A 360 -10.41 20.46 13.73
C MET A 360 -11.26 19.23 14.00
N ALA A 361 -10.61 18.10 14.27
CA ALA A 361 -11.26 16.87 14.73
C ALA A 361 -11.74 17.05 16.18
#